data_AF-A0A1A8IFK4-F1
#
_entry.id   AF-A0A1A8IFK4-F1
#
_cell.length_a   1.000
_cell.length_b   1.000
_cell.length_c   1.000
_cell.angle_alpha   90.00
_cell.angle_beta   90.00
_cell.angle_gamma   90.00
#
_symmetry.space_group_name_H-M   'P 1'
#
loop_
_entity.id
_entity.type
_entity.pdbx_description
1 polymer ?
#
loop_
_entity_poly.entity_id
_entity_poly.type
_entity_poly.pdbx_seq_one_letter_code
_entity_poly.pdbx_strand_id
1 'polypeptide(L)'
;LSLDPYLHQEELNTKTLAAFTQKHFLEGISDIVETSCSDRFQILGVQSSEDAAEKETKCEDSAAELKRTEMARLQWAHIVAQHQLMQALAEEKSIKAGLDWLSETAGRTKSIYASSSLHVREAVSRKELEAVEVELEALLHGPVPAALRESARLLNVPVVRGDLALQLARQKYYTSRQDQVRDYLLRQKASFDLVLLAQEMELRRWKTCHEQLSEIEGRLLKEGKEATLRIESLAHPELAINPRPNPIISSKDAAFSRLLQILKHNSGSGRVEPFRTYEALDQAAHSLVTNHQLLLDTLASARREQRYAAARLYGDCEVLHRAAYTEVQQLVLGPQVCPTASNDQDLLCPNAQELTLKLVEAETQMQNLQQVLQEILAEVKTKRSQLDRNPLLRRERELYIFFHLDARLLQKIVEDQEGKRQKQ
;
A
#
# COMPACT_ATOMS: atom_id res chain seq x y z
N LEU A 1 -12.79 -17.48 8.56
CA LEU A 1 -11.75 -17.31 7.52
C LEU A 1 -10.60 -18.21 7.93
N SER A 2 -10.24 -19.22 7.13
CA SER A 2 -9.00 -19.95 7.45
C SER A 2 -7.83 -18.97 7.27
N LEU A 3 -7.08 -18.75 8.34
CA LEU A 3 -5.90 -17.87 8.39
C LEU A 3 -4.63 -18.59 7.93
N ASP A 4 -4.64 -19.92 7.91
CA ASP A 4 -3.54 -20.79 7.51
C ASP A 4 -2.89 -20.42 6.15
N PRO A 5 -3.64 -20.14 5.06
CA PRO A 5 -3.01 -19.77 3.79
C PRO A 5 -2.24 -18.44 3.88
N TYR A 6 -2.71 -17.49 4.69
CA TYR A 6 -2.04 -16.19 4.86
C TYR A 6 -0.77 -16.32 5.69
N LEU A 7 -0.81 -17.14 6.75
CA LEU A 7 0.37 -17.45 7.56
C LEU A 7 1.45 -18.16 6.73
N HIS A 8 1.05 -19.14 5.90
CA HIS A 8 1.98 -19.84 5.03
C HIS A 8 2.61 -18.92 3.99
N GLN A 9 1.84 -17.98 3.44
CA GLN A 9 2.35 -16.97 2.53
C GLN A 9 3.38 -16.05 3.23
N GLU A 10 3.15 -15.66 4.49
CA GLU A 10 4.10 -14.85 5.25
C GLU A 10 5.40 -15.59 5.59
N GLU A 11 5.32 -16.88 5.89
CA GLU A 11 6.51 -17.72 6.06
C GLU A 11 7.35 -17.76 4.77
N LEU A 12 6.70 -17.90 3.62
CA LEU A 12 7.37 -17.89 2.32
C LEU A 12 8.04 -16.53 2.07
N ASN A 13 7.30 -15.44 2.28
CA ASN A 13 7.82 -14.07 2.13
C ASN A 13 9.07 -13.85 3.00
N THR A 14 9.03 -14.33 4.26
CA THR A 14 10.18 -14.23 5.18
C THR A 14 11.40 -14.97 4.65
N LYS A 15 11.22 -16.20 4.14
CA LYS A 15 12.30 -17.00 3.56
C LYS A 15 12.89 -16.34 2.32
N THR A 16 12.04 -15.81 1.44
CA THR A 16 12.48 -15.11 0.22
C THR A 16 13.23 -13.83 0.56
N LEU A 17 12.76 -13.05 1.54
CA LEU A 17 13.46 -11.85 2.00
C LEU A 17 14.82 -12.18 2.62
N ALA A 18 14.89 -13.23 3.44
CA ALA A 18 16.15 -13.69 4.02
C ALA A 18 17.17 -14.09 2.92
N ALA A 19 16.73 -14.86 1.93
CA ALA A 19 17.57 -15.24 0.78
C ALA A 19 18.01 -14.03 -0.05
N PHE A 20 17.11 -13.05 -0.26
CA PHE A 20 17.44 -11.80 -0.94
C PHE A 20 18.51 -11.01 -0.18
N THR A 21 18.37 -10.86 1.15
CA THR A 21 19.37 -10.18 1.97
C THR A 21 20.71 -10.92 1.96
N GLN A 22 20.71 -12.24 2.05
CA GLN A 22 21.93 -13.04 1.99
C GLN A 22 22.63 -12.85 0.65
N LYS A 23 21.90 -12.92 -0.46
CA LYS A 23 22.46 -12.73 -1.80
C LYS A 23 23.06 -11.33 -1.99
N HIS A 24 22.37 -10.27 -1.58
CA HIS A 24 22.81 -8.90 -1.89
C HIS A 24 23.80 -8.30 -0.88
N PHE A 25 23.81 -8.78 0.36
CA PHE A 25 24.68 -8.26 1.42
C PHE A 25 25.76 -9.23 1.89
N LEU A 26 25.75 -10.51 1.48
CA LEU A 26 26.82 -11.45 1.80
C LEU A 26 27.55 -11.90 0.52
N GLU A 27 26.81 -12.32 -0.51
CA GLU A 27 27.43 -12.80 -1.77
C GLU A 27 27.76 -11.67 -2.74
N GLY A 28 26.84 -10.72 -2.96
CA GLY A 28 27.05 -9.60 -3.89
C GLY A 28 28.15 -8.62 -3.46
N ILE A 29 28.63 -8.72 -2.21
CA ILE A 29 29.81 -7.98 -1.74
C ILE A 29 31.07 -8.55 -2.39
N SER A 30 31.15 -9.87 -2.58
CA SER A 30 32.28 -10.54 -3.23
C SER A 30 32.35 -10.20 -4.73
N ASP A 31 31.22 -10.23 -5.44
CA ASP A 31 31.17 -9.97 -6.89
C ASP A 31 31.54 -8.51 -7.25
N ILE A 32 31.26 -7.54 -6.39
CA ILE A 32 31.65 -6.12 -6.58
C ILE A 32 33.15 -5.90 -6.25
N VAL A 33 33.79 -6.87 -5.59
CA VAL A 33 35.17 -6.82 -5.08
C VAL A 33 36.15 -7.60 -5.97
N GLU A 34 35.68 -8.44 -6.89
CA GLU A 34 36.53 -9.26 -7.78
C GLU A 34 37.39 -8.48 -8.79
N THR A 35 37.29 -7.15 -8.87
CA THR A 35 38.22 -6.36 -9.71
C THR A 35 39.49 -5.90 -9.01
N SER A 36 39.75 -6.23 -7.73
CA SER A 36 41.06 -5.87 -7.16
C SER A 36 41.63 -6.71 -6.00
N CYS A 37 40.88 -7.50 -5.23
CA CYS A 37 41.45 -8.29 -4.12
C CYS A 37 40.54 -9.46 -3.74
N SER A 38 40.63 -10.58 -4.47
CA SER A 38 39.81 -11.78 -4.24
C SER A 38 40.10 -12.51 -2.92
N ASP A 39 41.23 -12.27 -2.25
CA ASP A 39 41.68 -13.12 -1.14
C ASP A 39 41.36 -12.60 0.27
N ARG A 40 40.70 -11.44 0.45
CA ARG A 40 40.75 -10.73 1.76
C ARG A 40 39.44 -10.36 2.44
N PHE A 41 38.28 -10.70 1.90
CA PHE A 41 37.01 -10.44 2.59
C PHE A 41 36.31 -11.74 2.95
N GLN A 42 36.86 -12.45 3.95
CA GLN A 42 36.04 -13.34 4.76
C GLN A 42 35.14 -12.44 5.62
N ILE A 43 33.92 -12.20 5.15
CA ILE A 43 32.86 -11.63 5.98
C ILE A 43 32.68 -12.61 7.14
N LEU A 44 33.09 -12.16 8.33
CA LEU A 44 32.92 -12.87 9.57
C LEU A 44 31.42 -13.19 9.71
N GLY A 45 31.08 -14.47 9.59
CA GLY A 45 29.86 -15.00 10.18
C GLY A 45 29.87 -14.66 11.67
N VAL A 46 28.69 -14.32 12.18
CA VAL A 46 28.36 -13.96 13.56
C VAL A 46 29.08 -14.85 14.59
N GLN A 47 30.33 -14.54 14.96
CA GLN A 47 31.01 -15.08 16.13
C GLN A 47 32.04 -14.08 16.70
N SER A 48 31.79 -13.70 17.95
CA SER A 48 32.69 -13.10 18.95
C SER A 48 33.44 -11.82 18.58
N SER A 49 32.80 -10.71 18.90
CA SER A 49 33.38 -9.37 19.02
C SER A 49 34.31 -9.32 20.24
N GLU A 50 35.61 -9.47 20.04
CA GLU A 50 36.64 -8.91 20.94
C GLU A 50 38.02 -8.78 20.25
N ASP A 51 38.34 -9.63 19.25
CA ASP A 51 39.63 -9.60 18.52
C ASP A 51 39.63 -8.85 17.16
N ALA A 52 38.52 -8.21 16.78
CA ALA A 52 38.36 -7.61 15.45
C ALA A 52 39.09 -6.25 15.28
N ALA A 53 39.20 -5.47 16.35
CA ALA A 53 39.72 -4.10 16.28
C ALA A 53 41.23 -4.01 15.95
N GLU A 54 42.04 -5.00 16.39
CA GLU A 54 43.48 -5.04 16.11
C GLU A 54 43.83 -5.61 14.72
N LYS A 55 42.92 -6.35 14.10
CA LYS A 55 43.10 -6.90 12.74
C LYS A 55 42.64 -5.93 11.65
N GLU A 56 41.62 -5.11 11.92
CA GLU A 56 41.16 -4.06 11.00
C GLU A 56 42.24 -3.01 10.74
N THR A 57 42.92 -2.53 11.80
CA THR A 57 43.97 -1.50 11.71
C THR A 57 45.18 -1.95 10.88
N LYS A 58 45.65 -3.19 11.05
CA LYS A 58 46.75 -3.74 10.23
C LYS A 58 46.38 -3.94 8.76
N CYS A 59 45.09 -4.18 8.47
CA CYS A 59 44.62 -4.41 7.10
C CYS A 59 44.49 -3.08 6.34
N GLU A 60 43.96 -2.03 6.98
CA GLU A 60 43.83 -0.70 6.39
C GLU A 60 45.18 -0.04 6.08
N ASP A 61 46.15 -0.17 6.98
CA ASP A 61 47.51 0.34 6.74
C ASP A 61 48.15 -0.33 5.53
N SER A 62 47.97 -1.66 5.38
CA SER A 62 48.48 -2.40 4.22
C SER A 62 47.81 -2.00 2.91
N ALA A 63 46.52 -1.66 2.93
CA ALA A 63 45.78 -1.20 1.75
C ALA A 63 46.17 0.23 1.35
N ALA A 64 46.37 1.12 2.32
CA ALA A 64 46.85 2.46 2.08
C ALA A 64 48.27 2.46 1.50
N GLU A 65 49.15 1.57 1.97
CA GLU A 65 50.48 1.37 1.40
C GLU A 65 50.44 0.90 -0.05
N LEU A 66 49.60 -0.10 -0.37
CA LEU A 66 49.42 -0.57 -1.76
C LEU A 66 48.92 0.52 -2.69
N LYS A 67 47.99 1.37 -2.24
CA LYS A 67 47.52 2.52 -3.02
C LYS A 67 48.63 3.54 -3.26
N ARG A 68 49.47 3.81 -2.25
CA ARG A 68 50.61 4.73 -2.39
C ARG A 68 51.65 4.20 -3.37
N THR A 69 51.97 2.91 -3.31
CA THR A 69 52.92 2.29 -4.25
C THR A 69 52.37 2.28 -5.67
N GLU A 70 51.08 2.00 -5.85
CA GLU A 70 50.43 2.03 -7.15
C GLU A 70 50.37 3.45 -7.74
N MET A 71 50.08 4.46 -6.91
CA MET A 71 50.14 5.87 -7.32
C MET A 71 51.56 6.28 -7.75
N ALA A 72 52.59 5.86 -7.01
CA ALA A 72 53.97 6.10 -7.38
C ALA A 72 54.30 5.42 -8.71
N ARG A 73 53.83 4.18 -8.92
CA ARG A 73 54.00 3.44 -10.19
C ARG A 73 53.37 4.18 -11.37
N LEU A 74 52.15 4.69 -11.21
CA LEU A 74 51.45 5.47 -12.25
C LEU A 74 52.18 6.78 -12.56
N GLN A 75 52.64 7.50 -11.54
CA GLN A 75 53.42 8.74 -11.72
C GLN A 75 54.72 8.47 -12.48
N TRP A 76 55.43 7.40 -12.13
CA TRP A 76 56.65 6.99 -12.83
C TRP A 76 56.38 6.61 -14.28
N ALA A 77 55.35 5.81 -14.55
CA ALA A 77 54.96 5.43 -15.89
C ALA A 77 54.62 6.66 -16.75
N HIS A 78 53.90 7.64 -16.19
CA HIS A 78 53.59 8.91 -16.86
C HIS A 78 54.86 9.70 -17.19
N ILE A 79 55.79 9.85 -16.24
CA ILE A 79 57.06 10.56 -16.47
C ILE A 79 57.85 9.90 -17.61
N VAL A 80 57.98 8.58 -17.59
CA VAL A 80 58.71 7.82 -18.62
C VAL A 80 58.05 7.98 -19.99
N ALA A 81 56.73 7.82 -20.07
CA ALA A 81 55.99 7.96 -21.31
C ALA A 81 56.10 9.37 -21.90
N GLN A 82 55.96 10.41 -21.06
CA GLN A 82 56.10 11.81 -21.49
C GLN A 82 57.53 12.14 -21.93
N HIS A 83 58.54 11.59 -21.25
CA HIS A 83 59.94 11.76 -21.65
C HIS A 83 60.22 11.14 -23.02
N GLN A 84 59.77 9.90 -23.24
CA GLN A 84 59.90 9.21 -24.53
C GLN A 84 59.17 9.94 -25.65
N LEU A 85 57.96 10.45 -25.39
CA LEU A 85 57.20 11.26 -26.33
C LEU A 85 57.97 12.53 -26.71
N MET A 86 58.57 13.21 -25.73
CA MET A 86 59.34 14.43 -25.97
C MET A 86 60.61 14.15 -26.78
N GLN A 87 61.30 13.04 -26.53
CA GLN A 87 62.44 12.59 -27.33
C GLN A 87 62.03 12.35 -28.79
N ALA A 88 60.96 11.57 -29.01
CA ALA A 88 60.46 11.30 -30.35
C ALA A 88 60.04 12.58 -31.10
N LEU A 89 59.38 13.52 -30.42
CA LEU A 89 59.01 14.82 -30.99
C LEU A 89 60.22 15.70 -31.32
N ALA A 90 61.29 15.62 -30.51
CA ALA A 90 62.53 16.34 -30.77
C ALA A 90 63.25 15.78 -32.00
N GLU A 91 63.29 14.45 -32.15
CA GLU A 91 63.83 13.76 -33.33
C GLU A 91 63.04 14.12 -34.60
N GLU A 92 61.71 14.11 -34.53
CA GLU A 92 60.86 14.50 -35.66
C GLU A 92 61.14 15.96 -36.09
N LYS A 93 61.20 16.87 -35.12
CA LYS A 93 61.48 18.29 -35.37
C LYS A 93 62.89 18.53 -35.89
N SER A 94 63.89 17.77 -35.41
CA SER A 94 65.27 17.92 -35.88
C SER A 94 65.42 17.48 -37.33
N ILE A 95 64.79 16.37 -37.72
CA ILE A 95 64.74 15.91 -39.11
C ILE A 95 64.07 16.97 -39.99
N LYS A 96 62.93 17.52 -39.54
CA LYS A 96 62.20 18.56 -40.26
C LYS A 96 63.04 19.83 -40.45
N ALA A 97 63.68 20.32 -39.38
CA ALA A 97 64.57 21.47 -39.46
C ALA A 97 65.78 21.21 -40.39
N GLY A 98 66.31 19.99 -40.39
CA GLY A 98 67.37 19.58 -41.32
C GLY A 98 66.92 19.60 -42.79
N LEU A 99 65.70 19.14 -43.08
CA LEU A 99 65.10 19.23 -44.41
C LEU A 99 64.88 20.68 -44.83
N ASP A 100 64.33 21.51 -43.94
CA ASP A 100 64.10 22.93 -44.18
C ASP A 100 65.45 23.64 -44.48
N TRP A 101 66.49 23.39 -43.67
CA TRP A 101 67.82 23.93 -43.88
C TRP A 101 68.43 23.49 -45.23
N LEU A 102 68.33 22.20 -45.59
CA LEU A 102 68.81 21.70 -46.88
C LEU A 102 68.09 22.38 -48.05
N SER A 103 66.77 22.58 -47.93
CA SER A 103 65.97 23.25 -48.95
C SER A 103 66.36 24.71 -49.16
N GLU A 104 66.62 25.46 -48.08
CA GLU A 104 67.08 26.85 -48.13
C GLU A 104 68.52 26.96 -48.65
N THR A 105 69.38 26.03 -48.24
CA THR A 105 70.81 26.04 -48.58
C THR A 105 71.05 25.62 -50.03
N ALA A 106 70.23 24.70 -50.57
CA ALA A 106 70.24 24.31 -51.98
C ALA A 106 69.94 25.50 -52.93
N GLY A 107 69.19 26.51 -52.47
CA GLY A 107 68.96 27.75 -53.21
C GLY A 107 70.14 28.75 -53.16
N ARG A 108 71.01 28.66 -52.14
CA ARG A 108 72.11 29.61 -51.88
C ARG A 108 73.50 29.12 -52.29
N THR A 109 73.66 27.84 -52.64
CA THR A 109 74.94 27.18 -52.96
C THR A 109 75.75 27.86 -54.08
N LYS A 110 75.12 28.57 -55.01
CA LYS A 110 75.85 29.34 -56.05
C LYS A 110 76.63 30.55 -55.50
N SER A 111 76.28 31.07 -54.32
CA SER A 111 76.89 32.25 -53.70
C SER A 111 77.97 31.92 -52.66
N ILE A 112 78.07 30.66 -52.20
CA ILE A 112 78.89 30.27 -51.03
C ILE A 112 80.37 30.07 -51.41
N TYR A 113 80.67 29.65 -52.64
CA TYR A 113 82.03 29.37 -53.12
C TYR A 113 82.92 30.62 -53.36
N ALA A 114 82.37 31.83 -53.24
CA ALA A 114 83.07 33.08 -53.58
C ALA A 114 83.67 33.84 -52.37
N SER A 115 83.48 33.38 -51.13
CA SER A 115 83.85 34.14 -49.93
C SER A 115 85.05 33.56 -49.18
N SER A 116 86.08 34.38 -48.98
CA SER A 116 87.26 34.11 -48.15
C SER A 116 86.97 34.12 -46.63
N SER A 117 85.71 34.25 -46.20
CA SER A 117 85.31 34.35 -44.79
C SER A 117 84.74 33.05 -44.19
N LEU A 118 84.85 31.91 -44.87
CA LEU A 118 84.26 30.64 -44.44
C LEU A 118 84.74 30.19 -43.06
N HIS A 119 86.02 30.38 -42.76
CA HIS A 119 86.60 29.97 -41.48
C HIS A 119 86.06 30.79 -40.28
N VAL A 120 85.75 32.08 -40.50
CA VAL A 120 85.12 32.93 -39.47
C VAL A 120 83.68 32.47 -39.22
N ARG A 121 82.93 32.12 -40.29
CA ARG A 121 81.56 31.63 -40.18
C ARG A 121 81.50 30.26 -39.49
N GLU A 122 82.43 29.37 -39.80
CA GLU A 122 82.60 28.08 -39.14
C GLU A 122 82.88 28.26 -37.63
N ALA A 123 83.80 29.16 -37.27
CA ALA A 123 84.12 29.44 -35.87
C ALA A 123 82.94 30.04 -35.10
N VAL A 124 82.11 30.88 -35.74
CA VAL A 124 80.88 31.42 -35.14
C VAL A 124 79.84 30.31 -34.95
N SER A 125 79.54 29.52 -35.97
CA SER A 125 78.57 28.42 -35.88
C SER A 125 78.97 27.34 -34.88
N ARG A 126 80.27 27.07 -34.72
CA ARG A 126 80.78 26.12 -33.71
C ARG A 126 80.54 26.63 -32.29
N LYS A 127 80.74 27.93 -32.04
CA LYS A 127 80.43 28.56 -30.74
C LYS A 127 78.93 28.60 -30.45
N GLU A 128 78.11 28.85 -31.48
CA GLU A 128 76.66 28.80 -31.36
C GLU A 128 76.17 27.38 -31.04
N LEU A 129 76.76 26.35 -31.66
CA LEU A 129 76.47 24.95 -31.36
C LEU A 129 76.83 24.60 -29.91
N GLU A 130 78.04 24.94 -29.46
CA GLU A 130 78.48 24.74 -28.07
C GLU A 130 77.54 25.45 -27.07
N ALA A 131 77.09 26.67 -27.38
CA ALA A 131 76.15 27.40 -26.54
C ALA A 131 74.78 26.70 -26.44
N VAL A 132 74.27 26.20 -27.58
CA VAL A 132 73.00 25.46 -27.63
C VAL A 132 73.10 24.10 -26.92
N GLU A 133 74.23 23.41 -27.02
CA GLU A 133 74.47 22.14 -26.31
C GLU A 133 74.45 22.34 -24.78
N VAL A 134 75.10 23.41 -24.29
CA VAL A 134 75.09 23.75 -22.86
C VAL A 134 73.67 24.11 -22.39
N GLU A 135 72.92 24.86 -23.18
CA GLU A 135 71.53 25.20 -22.86
C GLU A 135 70.64 23.94 -22.85
N LEU A 136 70.84 23.02 -23.80
CA LEU A 136 70.13 21.74 -23.85
C LEU A 136 70.43 20.88 -22.62
N GLU A 137 71.68 20.77 -22.21
CA GLU A 137 72.06 20.04 -20.99
C GLU A 137 71.42 20.65 -19.75
N ALA A 138 71.43 21.98 -19.64
CA ALA A 138 70.77 22.69 -18.54
C ALA A 138 69.26 22.40 -18.51
N LEU A 139 68.60 22.38 -19.68
CA LEU A 139 67.17 22.06 -19.80
C LEU A 139 66.86 20.61 -19.40
N LEU A 140 67.67 19.65 -19.84
CA LEU A 140 67.50 18.22 -19.59
C LEU A 140 67.69 17.83 -18.12
N HIS A 141 68.56 18.52 -17.39
CA HIS A 141 68.86 18.19 -15.99
C HIS A 141 68.05 19.02 -14.98
N GLY A 142 67.45 20.15 -15.40
CA GLY A 142 66.72 21.05 -14.51
C GLY A 142 65.21 21.11 -14.79
N PRO A 143 64.77 22.03 -15.66
CA PRO A 143 63.36 22.38 -15.83
C PRO A 143 62.52 21.25 -16.44
N VAL A 144 63.06 20.42 -17.35
CA VAL A 144 62.30 19.32 -17.96
C VAL A 144 61.90 18.26 -16.92
N PRO A 145 62.83 17.67 -16.13
CA PRO A 145 62.47 16.76 -15.04
C PRO A 145 61.53 17.40 -14.01
N ALA A 146 61.71 18.69 -13.69
CA ALA A 146 60.82 19.39 -12.77
C ALA A 146 59.38 19.49 -13.31
N ALA A 147 59.22 19.91 -14.57
CA ALA A 147 57.92 20.00 -15.22
C ALA A 147 57.24 18.63 -15.36
N LEU A 148 58.00 17.57 -15.68
CA LEU A 148 57.47 16.20 -15.74
C LEU A 148 56.98 15.71 -14.37
N ARG A 149 57.70 16.01 -13.28
CA ARG A 149 57.25 15.67 -11.92
C ARG A 149 55.97 16.40 -11.54
N GLU A 150 55.85 17.70 -11.85
CA GLU A 150 54.61 18.44 -11.59
C GLU A 150 53.45 17.91 -12.44
N SER A 151 53.68 17.60 -13.72
CA SER A 151 52.70 16.95 -14.59
C SER A 151 52.20 15.63 -14.02
N ALA A 152 53.12 14.79 -13.50
CA ALA A 152 52.77 13.52 -12.87
C ALA A 152 51.95 13.70 -11.58
N ARG A 153 52.23 14.75 -10.79
CA ARG A 153 51.42 15.06 -9.59
C ARG A 153 49.99 15.44 -9.93
N LEU A 154 49.75 16.06 -11.09
CA LEU A 154 48.38 16.37 -11.54
C LEU A 154 47.55 15.11 -11.79
N LEU A 155 48.18 13.95 -12.01
CA LEU A 155 47.51 12.65 -12.15
C LEU A 155 46.82 12.20 -10.85
N ASN A 156 47.21 12.74 -9.69
CA ASN A 156 46.60 12.37 -8.40
C ASN A 156 45.12 12.72 -8.34
N VAL A 157 44.75 13.89 -8.86
CA VAL A 157 43.37 14.40 -8.80
C VAL A 157 42.38 13.49 -9.55
N PRO A 158 42.57 13.14 -10.84
CA PRO A 158 41.64 12.27 -11.55
C PRO A 158 41.61 10.85 -10.98
N VAL A 159 42.73 10.31 -10.50
CA VAL A 159 42.77 8.97 -9.90
C VAL A 159 41.98 8.94 -8.59
N VAL A 160 42.25 9.87 -7.67
CA VAL A 160 41.50 9.97 -6.40
C VAL A 160 40.01 10.24 -6.66
N ARG A 161 39.69 11.09 -7.65
CA ARG A 161 38.30 11.34 -8.05
C ARG A 161 37.62 10.08 -8.57
N GLY A 162 38.31 9.27 -9.36
CA GLY A 162 37.80 7.98 -9.83
C GLY A 162 37.54 7.00 -8.68
N ASP A 163 38.48 6.90 -7.73
CA ASP A 163 38.35 6.06 -6.53
C ASP A 163 37.15 6.49 -5.67
N LEU A 164 36.99 7.80 -5.44
CA LEU A 164 35.84 8.35 -4.71
C LEU A 164 34.53 8.12 -5.45
N ALA A 165 34.52 8.27 -6.78
CA ALA A 165 33.33 8.00 -7.59
C ALA A 165 32.91 6.52 -7.51
N LEU A 166 33.87 5.60 -7.51
CA LEU A 166 33.63 4.17 -7.30
C LEU A 166 33.06 3.89 -5.90
N GLN A 167 33.64 4.51 -4.86
CA GLN A 167 33.12 4.40 -3.48
C GLN A 167 31.69 4.94 -3.37
N LEU A 168 31.40 6.08 -3.98
CA LEU A 168 30.05 6.65 -4.02
C LEU A 168 29.07 5.74 -4.77
N ALA A 169 29.48 5.15 -5.90
CA ALA A 169 28.63 4.21 -6.63
C ALA A 169 28.30 2.96 -5.78
N ARG A 170 29.28 2.44 -5.03
CA ARG A 170 29.08 1.34 -4.07
C ARG A 170 28.10 1.73 -2.98
N GLN A 171 28.29 2.89 -2.35
CA GLN A 171 27.36 3.36 -1.31
C GLN A 171 25.94 3.54 -1.86
N LYS A 172 25.77 4.16 -3.03
CA LYS A 172 24.46 4.32 -3.67
C LYS A 172 23.79 2.97 -3.93
N TYR A 173 24.54 1.97 -4.38
CA TYR A 173 24.01 0.62 -4.56
C TYR A 173 23.53 0.03 -3.22
N TYR A 174 24.33 0.10 -2.15
CA TYR A 174 23.91 -0.41 -0.84
C TYR A 174 22.70 0.34 -0.29
N THR A 175 22.68 1.66 -0.36
CA THR A 175 21.52 2.46 0.07
C THR A 175 20.28 2.05 -0.70
N SER A 176 20.37 1.88 -2.02
CA SER A 176 19.24 1.43 -2.83
C SER A 176 18.75 0.03 -2.43
N ARG A 177 19.65 -0.92 -2.12
CA ARG A 177 19.27 -2.25 -1.64
C ARG A 177 18.68 -2.21 -0.23
N GLN A 178 19.20 -1.36 0.66
CA GLN A 178 18.65 -1.16 2.00
C GLN A 178 17.25 -0.57 1.93
N ASP A 179 17.00 0.40 1.04
CA ASP A 179 15.68 0.96 0.79
C ASP A 179 14.70 -0.13 0.34
N GLN A 180 15.10 -1.01 -0.57
CA GLN A 180 14.28 -2.15 -1.00
C GLN A 180 13.94 -3.10 0.16
N VAL A 181 14.93 -3.45 0.99
CA VAL A 181 14.70 -4.31 2.17
C VAL A 181 13.75 -3.63 3.16
N ARG A 182 13.95 -2.33 3.43
CA ARG A 182 13.04 -1.55 4.28
C ARG A 182 11.62 -1.62 3.75
N ASP A 183 11.43 -1.41 2.45
CA ASP A 183 10.10 -1.41 1.84
C ASP A 183 9.44 -2.80 1.92
N TYR A 184 10.21 -3.88 1.73
CA TYR A 184 9.71 -5.25 1.95
C TYR A 184 9.33 -5.50 3.41
N LEU A 185 10.17 -5.08 4.37
CA LEU A 185 9.87 -5.22 5.80
C LEU A 185 8.64 -4.42 6.22
N LEU A 186 8.45 -3.21 5.69
CA LEU A 186 7.26 -2.40 5.96
C LEU A 186 5.99 -3.06 5.43
N ARG A 187 6.03 -3.64 4.22
CA ARG A 187 4.91 -4.40 3.66
C ARG A 187 4.62 -5.65 4.49
N GLN A 188 5.66 -6.38 4.88
CA GLN A 188 5.53 -7.56 5.72
C GLN A 188 4.94 -7.24 7.09
N LYS A 189 5.36 -6.12 7.68
CA LYS A 189 4.78 -5.62 8.94
C LYS A 189 3.29 -5.30 8.77
N ALA A 190 2.91 -4.64 7.68
CA ALA A 190 1.51 -4.32 7.40
C ALA A 190 0.66 -5.59 7.19
N SER A 191 1.19 -6.61 6.51
CA SER A 191 0.46 -7.87 6.32
C SER A 191 0.31 -8.65 7.64
N PHE A 192 1.33 -8.70 8.49
CA PHE A 192 1.21 -9.26 9.83
C PHE A 192 0.17 -8.53 10.69
N ASP A 193 0.14 -7.19 10.67
CA ASP A 193 -0.87 -6.40 11.38
C ASP A 193 -2.29 -6.76 10.91
N LEU A 194 -2.50 -6.99 9.61
CA LEU A 194 -3.80 -7.39 9.06
C LEU A 194 -4.19 -8.81 9.47
N VAL A 195 -3.25 -9.77 9.44
CA VAL A 195 -3.49 -11.15 9.88
C VAL A 195 -3.84 -11.18 11.36
N LEU A 196 -3.13 -10.40 12.19
CA LEU A 196 -3.42 -10.25 13.61
C LEU A 196 -4.84 -9.69 13.85
N LEU A 197 -5.20 -8.63 13.13
CA LEU A 197 -6.55 -8.05 13.22
C LEU A 197 -7.64 -9.05 12.83
N ALA A 198 -7.41 -9.84 11.78
CA ALA A 198 -8.33 -10.88 11.37
C ALA A 198 -8.50 -11.95 12.47
N GLN A 199 -7.41 -12.39 13.09
CA GLN A 199 -7.43 -13.32 14.22
C GLN A 199 -8.24 -12.76 15.41
N GLU A 200 -8.02 -11.50 15.77
CA GLU A 200 -8.78 -10.86 16.85
C GLU A 200 -10.28 -10.79 16.54
N MET A 201 -10.64 -10.46 15.30
CA MET A 201 -12.02 -10.41 14.83
C MET A 201 -12.69 -11.79 14.92
N GLU A 202 -11.98 -12.85 14.53
CA GLU A 202 -12.49 -14.23 14.66
C GLU A 202 -12.71 -14.62 16.11
N LEU A 203 -11.76 -14.32 17.00
CA LEU A 203 -11.88 -14.60 18.41
C LEU A 203 -13.11 -13.90 19.02
N ARG A 204 -13.36 -12.64 18.65
CA ARG A 204 -14.55 -11.90 19.09
C ARG A 204 -15.84 -12.57 18.61
N ARG A 205 -15.90 -12.96 17.33
CA ARG A 205 -17.06 -13.68 16.77
C ARG A 205 -17.32 -15.00 17.50
N TRP A 206 -16.27 -15.78 17.76
CA TRP A 206 -16.39 -17.04 18.49
C TRP A 206 -16.90 -16.85 19.92
N LYS A 207 -16.44 -15.81 20.63
CA LYS A 207 -16.95 -15.46 21.96
C LYS A 207 -18.45 -15.13 21.91
N THR A 208 -18.88 -14.29 20.96
CA THR A 208 -20.30 -13.96 20.80
C THR A 208 -21.15 -15.18 20.47
N CYS A 209 -20.68 -16.05 19.57
CA CYS A 209 -21.39 -17.30 19.26
C CYS A 209 -21.49 -18.20 20.50
N HIS A 210 -20.42 -18.32 21.29
CA HIS A 210 -20.42 -19.10 22.51
C HIS A 210 -21.40 -18.57 23.55
N GLU A 211 -21.43 -17.25 23.77
CA GLU A 211 -22.40 -16.58 24.67
C GLU A 211 -23.84 -16.87 24.24
N GLN A 212 -24.15 -16.74 22.94
CA GLN A 212 -25.48 -17.02 22.40
C GLN A 212 -25.87 -18.50 22.54
N LEU A 213 -24.93 -19.43 22.29
CA LEU A 213 -25.18 -20.86 22.46
C LEU A 213 -25.43 -21.22 23.92
N SER A 214 -24.67 -20.63 24.85
CA SER A 214 -24.88 -20.81 26.29
C SER A 214 -26.25 -20.28 26.74
N GLU A 215 -26.70 -19.16 26.20
CA GLU A 215 -28.05 -18.63 26.46
C GLU A 215 -29.15 -19.59 25.95
N ILE A 216 -28.99 -20.14 24.73
CA ILE A 216 -29.93 -21.11 24.15
C ILE A 216 -29.97 -22.40 24.97
N GLU A 217 -28.80 -22.93 25.35
CA GLU A 217 -28.69 -24.10 26.24
C GLU A 217 -29.43 -23.84 27.57
N GLY A 218 -29.22 -22.68 28.17
CA GLY A 218 -29.91 -22.26 29.39
C GLY A 218 -31.43 -22.19 29.23
N ARG A 219 -31.95 -21.69 28.10
CA ARG A 219 -33.39 -21.68 27.80
C ARG A 219 -33.96 -23.09 27.62
N LEU A 220 -33.30 -23.93 26.83
CA LEU A 220 -33.73 -25.30 26.58
C LEU A 220 -33.77 -26.14 27.86
N LEU A 221 -32.80 -25.95 28.75
CA LEU A 221 -32.79 -26.61 30.06
C LEU A 221 -33.97 -26.19 30.95
N LYS A 222 -34.37 -24.91 30.90
CA LYS A 222 -35.55 -24.42 31.64
C LYS A 222 -36.84 -24.98 31.05
N GLU A 223 -37.03 -24.87 29.74
CA GLU A 223 -38.20 -25.39 29.05
C GLU A 223 -38.33 -26.91 29.20
N GLY A 224 -37.21 -27.64 29.18
CA GLY A 224 -37.16 -29.08 29.42
C GLY A 224 -37.66 -29.45 30.82
N LYS A 225 -37.21 -28.74 31.86
CA LYS A 225 -37.70 -28.93 33.24
C LYS A 225 -39.19 -28.63 33.38
N GLU A 226 -39.67 -27.58 32.72
CA GLU A 226 -41.10 -27.24 32.73
C GLU A 226 -41.93 -28.32 32.00
N ALA A 227 -41.42 -28.88 30.91
CA ALA A 227 -42.07 -29.95 30.17
C ALA A 227 -42.10 -31.27 30.98
N THR A 228 -41.02 -31.64 31.67
CA THR A 228 -41.01 -32.84 32.53
C THR A 228 -42.00 -32.69 33.68
N LEU A 229 -42.05 -31.52 34.34
CA LEU A 229 -43.03 -31.25 35.38
C LEU A 229 -44.47 -31.35 34.84
N ARG A 230 -44.73 -30.83 33.63
CA ARG A 230 -46.04 -30.98 32.96
C ARG A 230 -46.38 -32.44 32.70
N ILE A 231 -45.44 -33.25 32.19
CA ILE A 231 -45.66 -34.68 31.92
C ILE A 231 -45.93 -35.45 33.22
N GLU A 232 -45.13 -35.24 34.26
CA GLU A 232 -45.36 -35.84 35.59
C GLU A 232 -46.73 -35.46 36.15
N SER A 233 -47.14 -34.19 35.98
CA SER A 233 -48.45 -33.71 36.41
C SER A 233 -49.62 -34.34 35.65
N LEU A 234 -49.39 -34.89 34.45
CA LEU A 234 -50.39 -35.58 33.63
C LEU A 234 -50.38 -37.10 33.82
N ALA A 235 -49.29 -37.66 34.37
CA ALA A 235 -49.13 -39.10 34.59
C ALA A 235 -49.78 -39.61 35.89
N HIS A 236 -50.52 -38.77 36.64
CA HIS A 236 -51.13 -39.20 37.90
C HIS A 236 -52.25 -40.24 37.68
N PRO A 237 -52.29 -41.32 38.49
CA PRO A 237 -53.20 -42.45 38.33
C PRO A 237 -54.68 -42.10 38.54
N GLU A 238 -55.00 -40.97 39.17
CA GLU A 238 -56.37 -40.47 39.35
C GLU A 238 -57.00 -39.93 38.05
N LEU A 239 -56.18 -39.73 37.00
CA LEU A 239 -56.62 -39.36 35.65
C LEU A 239 -56.93 -40.58 34.77
N ALA A 240 -56.76 -41.80 35.30
CA ALA A 240 -57.19 -43.02 34.62
C ALA A 240 -58.72 -43.04 34.52
N ILE A 241 -59.23 -43.40 33.34
CA ILE A 241 -60.66 -43.36 33.00
C ILE A 241 -61.45 -44.18 34.03
N ASN A 242 -62.25 -43.49 34.84
CA ASN A 242 -63.11 -44.11 35.84
C ASN A 242 -64.26 -44.85 35.09
N PRO A 243 -64.45 -46.16 35.26
CA PRO A 243 -65.36 -46.95 34.42
C PRO A 243 -66.87 -46.69 34.64
N ARG A 244 -67.24 -45.76 35.53
CA ARG A 244 -68.65 -45.39 35.77
C ARG A 244 -68.84 -43.87 35.71
N PRO A 245 -69.50 -43.33 34.67
CA PRO A 245 -69.76 -41.90 34.57
C PRO A 245 -70.84 -41.49 35.59
N ASN A 246 -70.48 -40.62 36.54
CA ASN A 246 -71.46 -39.92 37.36
C ASN A 246 -71.92 -38.66 36.60
N PRO A 247 -73.22 -38.32 36.56
CA PRO A 247 -73.74 -37.19 35.78
C PRO A 247 -73.76 -35.85 36.54
N ILE A 248 -73.20 -35.78 37.75
CA ILE A 248 -73.05 -34.53 38.52
C ILE A 248 -71.59 -34.36 38.93
N ILE A 249 -70.99 -33.21 38.60
CA ILE A 249 -69.62 -32.84 38.96
C ILE A 249 -69.58 -32.59 40.47
N SER A 250 -68.91 -33.48 41.19
CA SER A 250 -68.75 -33.39 42.65
C SER A 250 -67.39 -32.76 42.99
N SER A 251 -67.27 -32.15 44.17
CA SER A 251 -65.99 -31.65 44.69
C SER A 251 -64.93 -32.74 44.93
N LYS A 252 -65.32 -34.02 44.80
CA LYS A 252 -64.42 -35.18 44.85
C LYS A 252 -63.98 -35.64 43.45
N ASP A 253 -64.46 -34.99 42.38
CA ASP A 253 -64.04 -35.29 41.01
C ASP A 253 -62.63 -34.73 40.79
N ALA A 254 -61.67 -35.64 40.79
CA ALA A 254 -60.25 -35.33 40.64
C ALA A 254 -59.94 -34.75 39.26
N ALA A 255 -60.61 -35.24 38.20
CA ALA A 255 -60.41 -34.76 36.84
C ALA A 255 -60.91 -33.32 36.69
N PHE A 256 -62.09 -33.00 37.23
CA PHE A 256 -62.63 -31.63 37.22
C PHE A 256 -61.78 -30.66 38.06
N SER A 257 -61.36 -31.08 39.25
CA SER A 257 -60.54 -30.25 40.14
C SER A 257 -59.17 -29.93 39.53
N ARG A 258 -58.57 -30.89 38.82
CA ARG A 258 -57.28 -30.73 38.11
C ARG A 258 -57.41 -29.85 36.87
N LEU A 259 -58.46 -30.02 36.05
CA LEU A 259 -58.76 -29.15 34.91
C LEU A 259 -58.96 -27.70 35.37
N LEU A 260 -59.68 -27.49 36.47
CA LEU A 260 -59.84 -26.18 37.08
C LEU A 260 -58.50 -25.59 37.54
N GLN A 261 -57.57 -26.40 38.05
CA GLN A 261 -56.24 -25.95 38.44
C GLN A 261 -55.37 -25.57 37.23
N ILE A 262 -55.42 -26.35 36.14
CA ILE A 262 -54.75 -26.06 34.87
C ILE A 262 -55.28 -24.75 34.26
N LEU A 263 -56.60 -24.56 34.27
CA LEU A 263 -57.24 -23.34 33.78
C LEU A 263 -56.94 -22.13 34.67
N LYS A 264 -56.83 -22.31 35.99
CA LYS A 264 -56.43 -21.28 36.95
C LYS A 264 -54.97 -20.85 36.84
N HIS A 265 -54.07 -21.71 36.37
CA HIS A 265 -52.67 -21.32 36.15
C HIS A 265 -52.48 -20.42 34.92
N ASN A 266 -53.41 -20.44 33.96
CA ASN A 266 -53.34 -19.59 32.76
C ASN A 266 -54.30 -18.38 32.79
N SER A 267 -55.24 -18.30 33.74
CA SER A 267 -56.17 -17.18 33.86
C SER A 267 -55.74 -16.24 34.99
N GLY A 268 -55.36 -15.03 34.64
CA GLY A 268 -55.17 -13.94 35.60
C GLY A 268 -56.46 -13.72 36.42
N SER A 269 -56.36 -13.91 37.73
CA SER A 269 -57.32 -13.55 38.78
C SER A 269 -58.71 -13.08 38.33
N GLY A 270 -59.63 -14.03 38.14
CA GLY A 270 -61.07 -13.76 38.05
C GLY A 270 -61.84 -15.02 38.42
N ARG A 271 -62.76 -14.95 39.40
CA ARG A 271 -63.57 -16.10 39.84
C ARG A 271 -64.48 -16.56 38.69
N VAL A 272 -64.08 -17.61 37.97
CA VAL A 272 -64.98 -18.35 37.08
C VAL A 272 -65.79 -19.32 37.94
N GLU A 273 -67.11 -19.19 37.92
CA GLU A 273 -68.00 -20.10 38.62
C GLU A 273 -67.82 -21.54 38.08
N PRO A 274 -67.76 -22.57 38.95
CA PRO A 274 -67.57 -23.95 38.52
C PRO A 274 -68.80 -24.47 37.74
N PHE A 275 -68.56 -25.14 36.61
CA PHE A 275 -69.61 -25.78 35.82
C PHE A 275 -70.39 -26.79 36.68
N ARG A 276 -71.73 -26.63 36.76
CA ARG A 276 -72.60 -27.43 37.67
C ARG A 276 -73.18 -28.70 37.03
N THR A 277 -73.06 -28.84 35.71
CA THR A 277 -73.64 -29.95 34.91
C THR A 277 -72.65 -30.39 33.84
N TYR A 278 -72.62 -31.68 33.49
CA TYR A 278 -71.78 -32.16 32.38
C TYR A 278 -72.14 -31.52 31.04
N GLU A 279 -73.39 -31.09 30.82
CA GLU A 279 -73.79 -30.39 29.59
C GLU A 279 -73.14 -29.00 29.47
N ALA A 280 -73.16 -28.19 30.54
CA ALA A 280 -72.44 -26.92 30.58
C ALA A 280 -70.91 -27.10 30.47
N LEU A 281 -70.36 -28.17 31.06
CA LEU A 281 -68.95 -28.53 30.90
C LEU A 281 -68.66 -28.97 29.46
N ASP A 282 -69.56 -29.72 28.83
CA ASP A 282 -69.42 -30.18 27.46
C ASP A 282 -69.49 -29.01 26.48
N GLN A 283 -70.44 -28.07 26.67
CA GLN A 283 -70.49 -26.82 25.91
C GLN A 283 -69.22 -25.98 26.10
N ALA A 284 -68.72 -25.88 27.33
CA ALA A 284 -67.46 -25.18 27.61
C ALA A 284 -66.26 -25.90 26.98
N ALA A 285 -66.23 -27.23 26.98
CA ALA A 285 -65.20 -28.04 26.33
C ALA A 285 -65.25 -27.87 24.80
N HIS A 286 -66.44 -27.87 24.19
CA HIS A 286 -66.61 -27.55 22.77
C HIS A 286 -66.19 -26.11 22.45
N SER A 287 -66.52 -25.15 23.30
CA SER A 287 -66.04 -23.76 23.16
C SER A 287 -64.51 -23.67 23.31
N LEU A 288 -63.91 -24.49 24.16
CA LEU A 288 -62.47 -24.54 24.35
C LEU A 288 -61.78 -25.21 23.16
N VAL A 289 -62.35 -26.29 22.61
CA VAL A 289 -61.83 -26.95 21.41
C VAL A 289 -61.86 -26.00 20.22
N THR A 290 -62.97 -25.27 20.04
CA THR A 290 -63.09 -24.25 18.98
C THR A 290 -62.13 -23.08 19.20
N ASN A 291 -62.01 -22.56 20.42
CA ASN A 291 -61.02 -21.54 20.76
C ASN A 291 -59.58 -22.04 20.58
N HIS A 292 -59.30 -23.30 20.89
CA HIS A 292 -57.99 -23.93 20.71
C HIS A 292 -57.65 -24.06 19.22
N GLN A 293 -58.61 -24.49 18.39
CA GLN A 293 -58.45 -24.52 16.93
C GLN A 293 -58.19 -23.10 16.38
N LEU A 294 -58.94 -22.10 16.83
CA LEU A 294 -58.72 -20.71 16.44
C LEU A 294 -57.36 -20.18 16.88
N LEU A 295 -56.90 -20.55 18.09
CA LEU A 295 -55.55 -20.22 18.56
C LEU A 295 -54.46 -20.93 17.75
N LEU A 296 -54.67 -22.18 17.35
CA LEU A 296 -53.74 -22.89 16.47
C LEU A 296 -53.66 -22.25 15.09
N ASP A 297 -54.78 -21.84 14.52
CA ASP A 297 -54.83 -21.16 13.22
C ASP A 297 -54.17 -19.78 13.27
N THR A 298 -54.46 -19.00 14.31
CA THR A 298 -53.82 -17.69 14.52
C THR A 298 -52.32 -17.85 14.78
N LEU A 299 -51.89 -18.84 15.59
CA LEU A 299 -50.48 -19.15 15.80
C LEU A 299 -49.80 -19.63 14.51
N ALA A 300 -50.47 -20.45 13.70
CA ALA A 300 -49.97 -20.88 12.40
C ALA A 300 -49.79 -19.68 11.45
N SER A 301 -50.74 -18.74 11.44
CA SER A 301 -50.64 -17.50 10.66
C SER A 301 -49.48 -16.62 11.14
N ALA A 302 -49.37 -16.36 12.44
CA ALA A 302 -48.27 -15.61 13.03
C ALA A 302 -46.90 -16.26 12.77
N ARG A 303 -46.82 -17.60 12.82
CA ARG A 303 -45.59 -18.34 12.49
C ARG A 303 -45.22 -18.20 11.01
N ARG A 304 -46.19 -18.13 10.09
CA ARG A 304 -45.92 -17.85 8.67
C ARG A 304 -45.42 -16.43 8.47
N GLU A 305 -46.04 -15.45 9.11
CA GLU A 305 -45.62 -14.04 9.06
C GLU A 305 -44.21 -13.85 9.63
N GLN A 306 -43.92 -14.46 10.78
CA GLN A 306 -42.59 -14.39 11.40
C GLN A 306 -41.52 -15.03 10.51
N ARG A 307 -41.81 -16.16 9.87
CA ARG A 307 -40.89 -16.79 8.90
C ARG A 307 -40.66 -15.89 7.68
N TYR A 308 -41.72 -15.26 7.17
CA TYR A 308 -41.61 -14.31 6.06
C TYR A 308 -40.76 -13.10 6.43
N ALA A 309 -41.00 -12.51 7.61
CA ALA A 309 -40.21 -11.40 8.13
C ALA A 309 -38.74 -11.79 8.35
N ALA A 310 -38.47 -12.98 8.90
CA ALA A 310 -37.13 -13.49 9.09
C ALA A 310 -36.41 -13.74 7.74
N ALA A 311 -37.10 -14.32 6.75
CA ALA A 311 -36.55 -14.51 5.40
C ALA A 311 -36.24 -13.17 4.72
N ARG A 312 -37.11 -12.17 4.90
CA ARG A 312 -36.89 -10.81 4.40
C ARG A 312 -35.67 -10.17 5.06
N LEU A 313 -35.59 -10.20 6.39
CA LEU A 313 -34.44 -9.67 7.14
C LEU A 313 -33.14 -10.39 6.75
N TYR A 314 -33.17 -11.71 6.56
CA TYR A 314 -32.03 -12.46 6.06
C TYR A 314 -31.60 -11.97 4.67
N GLY A 315 -32.56 -11.76 3.77
CA GLY A 315 -32.31 -11.17 2.45
C GLY A 315 -31.71 -9.76 2.53
N ASP A 316 -32.23 -8.91 3.40
CA ASP A 316 -31.72 -7.55 3.60
C ASP A 316 -30.29 -7.58 4.18
N CYS A 317 -30.01 -8.47 5.14
CA CYS A 317 -28.67 -8.71 5.67
C CYS A 317 -27.70 -9.21 4.59
N GLU A 318 -28.13 -10.12 3.71
CA GLU A 318 -27.34 -10.60 2.57
C GLU A 318 -27.03 -9.46 1.58
N VAL A 319 -28.00 -8.60 1.26
CA VAL A 319 -27.79 -7.43 0.39
C VAL A 319 -26.80 -6.46 1.04
N LEU A 320 -26.95 -6.20 2.34
CA LEU A 320 -26.04 -5.32 3.09
C LEU A 320 -24.63 -5.93 3.20
N HIS A 321 -24.53 -7.25 3.38
CA HIS A 321 -23.26 -7.96 3.38
C HIS A 321 -22.57 -7.88 2.01
N ARG A 322 -23.33 -8.03 0.92
CA ARG A 322 -22.81 -7.86 -0.44
C ARG A 322 -22.36 -6.41 -0.67
N ALA A 323 -23.18 -5.42 -0.33
CA ALA A 323 -22.79 -4.01 -0.47
C ALA A 323 -21.53 -3.66 0.34
N ALA A 324 -21.40 -4.16 1.57
CA ALA A 324 -20.29 -3.84 2.45
C ALA A 324 -18.99 -4.60 2.13
N TYR A 325 -19.09 -5.83 1.60
CA TYR A 325 -17.93 -6.71 1.46
C TYR A 325 -17.68 -7.21 0.04
N THR A 326 -18.67 -7.33 -0.86
CA THR A 326 -18.40 -7.77 -2.24
C THR A 326 -17.77 -6.69 -3.12
N GLU A 327 -17.97 -5.40 -2.84
CA GLU A 327 -17.20 -4.32 -3.47
C GLU A 327 -15.73 -4.27 -2.99
N VAL A 328 -15.43 -4.91 -1.86
CA VAL A 328 -14.08 -4.96 -1.25
C VAL A 328 -13.40 -6.34 -1.47
N GLN A 329 -14.11 -7.33 -2.03
CA GLN A 329 -13.68 -8.74 -2.10
C GLN A 329 -13.00 -9.15 -3.42
N GLN A 330 -12.22 -8.27 -4.02
CA GLN A 330 -11.05 -8.73 -4.78
C GLN A 330 -9.78 -8.13 -4.20
N LEU A 331 -9.55 -8.36 -2.90
CA LEU A 331 -8.19 -8.45 -2.36
C LEU A 331 -7.52 -9.69 -2.94
N VAL A 332 -7.25 -9.68 -4.25
CA VAL A 332 -6.32 -10.59 -4.88
C VAL A 332 -4.94 -10.12 -4.47
N LEU A 333 -4.50 -10.56 -3.29
CA LEU A 333 -3.10 -10.55 -2.88
C LEU A 333 -2.40 -11.64 -3.70
N GLY A 334 -2.29 -11.42 -5.01
CA GLY A 334 -1.46 -12.22 -5.89
C GLY A 334 0.01 -12.15 -5.45
N PRO A 335 0.86 -13.07 -5.94
CA PRO A 335 2.26 -13.17 -5.52
C PRO A 335 2.99 -11.84 -5.76
N GLN A 336 3.42 -11.18 -4.67
CA GLN A 336 4.05 -9.86 -4.69
C GLN A 336 5.57 -9.91 -4.99
N VAL A 337 6.10 -11.12 -5.22
CA VAL A 337 7.49 -11.33 -5.65
C VAL A 337 7.47 -12.10 -6.97
N CYS A 338 7.53 -11.39 -8.09
CA CYS A 338 7.83 -12.00 -9.37
C CYS A 338 9.36 -12.15 -9.51
N PRO A 339 9.89 -13.32 -9.93
CA PRO A 339 11.25 -13.39 -10.43
C PRO A 339 11.37 -12.48 -11.65
N THR A 340 12.39 -11.64 -11.67
CA THR A 340 12.76 -10.80 -12.81
C THR A 340 12.88 -11.65 -14.07
N ALA A 341 11.93 -11.50 -14.99
CA ALA A 341 12.13 -11.80 -16.40
C ALA A 341 12.53 -10.51 -17.12
N SER A 342 13.51 -10.69 -18.00
CA SER A 342 14.27 -9.69 -18.76
C SER A 342 13.46 -8.68 -19.55
N ASN A 343 13.96 -7.44 -19.51
CA ASN A 343 13.94 -6.34 -20.48
C ASN A 343 12.61 -5.92 -21.16
N ASP A 344 12.33 -4.62 -21.00
CA ASP A 344 11.57 -3.73 -21.88
C ASP A 344 10.04 -3.74 -21.86
N GLN A 345 9.39 -4.14 -20.76
CA GLN A 345 8.00 -3.75 -20.50
C GLN A 345 7.81 -3.28 -19.06
N ASP A 346 7.25 -2.07 -18.92
CA ASP A 346 6.89 -1.43 -17.66
C ASP A 346 5.99 -2.36 -16.81
N LEU A 347 6.62 -3.02 -15.84
CA LEU A 347 6.01 -3.88 -14.84
C LEU A 347 5.25 -3.03 -13.81
N LEU A 348 4.04 -2.59 -14.16
CA LEU A 348 3.08 -2.09 -13.18
C LEU A 348 2.23 -3.28 -12.69
N CYS A 349 2.20 -3.48 -11.38
CA CYS A 349 1.42 -4.53 -10.74
C CYS A 349 -0.06 -4.47 -11.21
N PRO A 350 -0.73 -5.61 -11.47
CA PRO A 350 -2.13 -5.62 -11.92
C PRO A 350 -3.07 -4.86 -10.97
N ASN A 351 -2.78 -4.89 -9.65
CA ASN A 351 -3.55 -4.19 -8.62
C ASN A 351 -3.38 -2.64 -8.69
N ALA A 352 -2.24 -2.15 -9.17
CA ALA A 352 -2.03 -0.71 -9.38
C ALA A 352 -2.75 -0.21 -10.64
N GLN A 353 -2.93 -1.06 -11.66
CA GLN A 353 -3.61 -0.70 -12.90
C GLN A 353 -5.13 -0.58 -12.71
N GLU A 354 -5.75 -1.48 -11.94
CA GLU A 354 -7.17 -1.36 -11.57
C GLU A 354 -7.45 -0.12 -10.71
N LEU A 355 -6.58 0.17 -9.76
CA LEU A 355 -6.69 1.37 -8.92
C LEU A 355 -6.49 2.65 -9.74
N THR A 356 -5.57 2.64 -10.69
CA THR A 356 -5.37 3.76 -11.64
C THR A 356 -6.60 3.95 -12.53
N LEU A 357 -7.20 2.87 -13.06
CA LEU A 357 -8.43 2.95 -13.85
C LEU A 357 -9.60 3.50 -13.04
N LYS A 358 -9.75 3.09 -11.77
CA LYS A 358 -10.80 3.59 -10.88
C LYS A 358 -10.58 5.05 -10.47
N LEU A 359 -9.33 5.48 -10.30
CA LEU A 359 -9.00 6.89 -10.07
C LEU A 359 -9.31 7.76 -11.30
N VAL A 360 -8.98 7.29 -12.50
CA VAL A 360 -9.34 7.97 -13.75
C VAL A 360 -10.86 8.05 -13.91
N GLU A 361 -11.59 6.96 -13.61
CA GLU A 361 -13.06 6.96 -13.62
C GLU A 361 -13.63 7.99 -12.64
N ALA A 362 -13.14 8.04 -11.40
CA ALA A 362 -13.55 9.04 -10.42
C ALA A 362 -13.23 10.48 -10.85
N GLU A 363 -12.09 10.70 -11.50
CA GLU A 363 -11.70 12.00 -12.02
C GLU A 363 -12.65 12.47 -13.15
N THR A 364 -13.03 11.56 -14.06
CA THR A 364 -14.04 11.86 -15.09
C THR A 364 -15.41 12.19 -14.50
N GLN A 365 -15.84 11.44 -13.47
CA GLN A 365 -17.11 11.72 -12.78
C GLN A 365 -17.08 13.09 -12.09
N MET A 366 -15.96 13.47 -11.49
CA MET A 366 -15.77 14.78 -10.87
C MET A 366 -15.81 15.92 -11.91
N GLN A 367 -15.18 15.73 -13.07
CA GLN A 367 -15.23 16.71 -14.16
C GLN A 367 -16.66 16.87 -14.71
N ASN A 368 -17.40 15.78 -14.88
CA ASN A 368 -18.80 15.83 -15.31
C ASN A 368 -19.67 16.59 -14.31
N LEU A 369 -19.48 16.35 -13.01
CA LEU A 369 -20.21 17.05 -11.96
C LEU A 369 -19.89 18.55 -11.95
N GLN A 370 -18.62 18.91 -12.16
CA GLN A 370 -18.18 20.29 -12.31
C GLN A 370 -18.84 20.98 -13.50
N GLN A 371 -18.97 20.29 -14.64
CA GLN A 371 -19.66 20.81 -15.82
C GLN A 371 -21.15 21.07 -15.55
N VAL A 372 -21.86 20.08 -14.98
CA VAL A 372 -23.28 20.23 -14.63
C VAL A 372 -23.48 21.40 -13.66
N LEU A 373 -22.59 21.56 -12.69
CA LEU A 373 -22.67 22.68 -11.74
C LEU A 373 -22.46 24.04 -12.42
N GLN A 374 -21.58 24.12 -13.42
CA GLN A 374 -21.39 25.33 -14.23
C GLN A 374 -22.62 25.64 -15.08
N GLU A 375 -23.25 24.63 -15.69
CA GLU A 375 -24.48 24.78 -16.48
C GLU A 375 -25.64 25.30 -15.60
N ILE A 376 -25.84 24.71 -14.42
CA ILE A 376 -26.83 25.18 -13.45
C ILE A 376 -26.56 26.62 -13.02
N LEU A 377 -25.30 26.96 -12.73
CA LEU A 377 -24.92 28.33 -12.37
C LEU A 377 -25.18 29.33 -13.51
N ALA A 378 -24.93 28.93 -14.76
CA ALA A 378 -25.24 29.74 -15.93
C ALA A 378 -26.75 29.94 -16.07
N GLU A 379 -27.56 28.88 -15.94
CA GLU A 379 -29.02 28.98 -15.94
C GLU A 379 -29.54 29.89 -14.83
N VAL A 380 -29.05 29.76 -13.61
CA VAL A 380 -29.47 30.61 -12.48
C VAL A 380 -29.12 32.07 -12.77
N LYS A 381 -27.94 32.36 -13.34
CA LYS A 381 -27.56 33.72 -13.75
C LYS A 381 -28.49 34.27 -14.84
N THR A 382 -28.83 33.46 -15.85
CA THR A 382 -29.75 33.89 -16.92
C THR A 382 -31.15 34.17 -16.36
N LYS A 383 -31.73 33.26 -15.57
CA LYS A 383 -33.04 33.43 -14.91
C LYS A 383 -33.05 34.65 -13.99
N ARG A 384 -31.96 34.89 -13.24
CA ARG A 384 -31.80 36.11 -12.43
C ARG A 384 -31.82 37.38 -13.29
N SER A 385 -31.08 37.39 -14.40
CA SER A 385 -31.08 38.53 -15.32
C SER A 385 -32.44 38.78 -15.99
N GLN A 386 -33.21 37.72 -16.25
CA GLN A 386 -34.57 37.82 -16.79
C GLN A 386 -35.53 38.43 -15.76
N LEU A 387 -35.43 38.02 -14.50
CA LEU A 387 -36.17 38.63 -13.39
C LEU A 387 -35.79 40.11 -13.26
N ASP A 388 -34.50 40.45 -13.29
CA ASP A 388 -34.05 41.85 -13.19
C ASP A 388 -34.53 42.71 -14.37
N ARG A 389 -34.79 42.15 -15.54
CA ARG A 389 -35.33 42.91 -16.70
C ARG A 389 -36.85 43.01 -16.73
N ASN A 390 -37.57 42.04 -16.15
CA ASN A 390 -39.03 41.97 -16.24
C ASN A 390 -39.69 42.09 -14.85
N PRO A 391 -40.36 43.23 -14.56
CA PRO A 391 -41.01 43.45 -13.27
C PRO A 391 -42.21 42.51 -13.03
N LEU A 392 -42.87 42.03 -14.10
CA LEU A 392 -43.99 41.08 -13.97
C LEU A 392 -43.50 39.71 -13.49
N LEU A 393 -42.39 39.20 -14.05
CA LEU A 393 -41.79 37.93 -13.62
C LEU A 393 -41.27 38.00 -12.18
N ARG A 394 -40.75 39.16 -11.75
CA ARG A 394 -40.41 39.40 -10.34
C ARG A 394 -41.64 39.28 -9.45
N ARG A 395 -42.75 39.89 -9.85
CA ARG A 395 -43.99 39.85 -9.08
C ARG A 395 -44.59 38.44 -9.02
N GLU A 396 -44.55 37.70 -10.12
CA GLU A 396 -44.99 36.31 -10.18
C GLU A 396 -44.14 35.41 -9.26
N ARG A 397 -42.81 35.57 -9.28
CA ARG A 397 -41.90 34.87 -8.36
C ARG A 397 -42.20 35.18 -6.90
N GLU A 398 -42.46 36.43 -6.55
CA GLU A 398 -42.82 36.82 -5.18
C GLU A 398 -44.12 36.14 -4.73
N LEU A 399 -45.14 36.12 -5.59
CA LEU A 399 -46.41 35.43 -5.31
C LEU A 399 -46.21 33.92 -5.15
N TYR A 400 -45.37 33.31 -6.00
CA TYR A 400 -45.00 31.89 -5.87
C TYR A 400 -44.28 31.59 -4.55
N ILE A 401 -43.38 32.47 -4.11
CA ILE A 401 -42.70 32.35 -2.82
C ILE A 401 -43.71 32.46 -1.67
N PHE A 402 -44.59 33.46 -1.69
CA PHE A 402 -45.62 33.64 -0.65
C PHE A 402 -46.62 32.48 -0.62
N PHE A 403 -46.95 31.89 -1.77
CA PHE A 403 -47.80 30.70 -1.83
C PHE A 403 -47.24 29.53 -1.01
N HIS A 404 -45.92 29.33 -1.04
CA HIS A 404 -45.28 28.23 -0.30
C HIS A 404 -44.83 28.59 1.13
N LEU A 405 -44.56 29.88 1.40
CA LEU A 405 -43.95 30.29 2.68
C LEU A 405 -44.88 31.12 3.58
N ASP A 406 -45.85 31.86 3.04
CA ASP A 406 -46.75 32.72 3.83
C ASP A 406 -48.10 32.99 3.14
N ALA A 407 -49.06 32.09 3.38
CA ALA A 407 -50.39 32.16 2.79
C ALA A 407 -51.19 33.42 3.22
N ARG A 408 -50.92 33.98 4.41
CA ARG A 408 -51.65 35.16 4.92
C ARG A 408 -51.22 36.42 4.19
N LEU A 409 -49.92 36.53 3.90
CA LEU A 409 -49.36 37.65 3.16
C LEU A 409 -49.76 37.61 1.68
N LEU A 410 -49.85 36.41 1.09
CA LEU A 410 -50.42 36.21 -0.23
C LEU A 410 -51.88 36.68 -0.32
N GLN A 411 -52.73 36.26 0.64
CA GLN A 411 -54.14 36.63 0.68
C GLN A 411 -54.32 38.15 0.72
N LYS A 412 -53.60 38.85 1.59
CA LYS A 412 -53.64 40.32 1.69
C LYS A 412 -53.23 41.02 0.39
N ILE A 413 -52.19 40.51 -0.29
CA ILE A 413 -51.72 41.06 -1.56
C ILE A 413 -52.76 40.90 -2.67
N VAL A 414 -53.46 39.76 -2.72
CA VAL A 414 -54.51 39.48 -3.71
C VAL A 414 -55.73 40.36 -3.44
N GLU A 415 -56.16 40.47 -2.18
CA GLU A 415 -57.26 41.35 -1.76
C GLU A 415 -56.97 42.84 -2.11
N ASP A 416 -55.75 43.32 -1.89
CA ASP A 416 -55.32 44.68 -2.27
C ASP A 416 -55.32 44.91 -3.80
N GLN A 417 -55.04 43.87 -4.59
CA GLN A 417 -55.06 43.93 -6.06
C GLN A 417 -56.49 43.91 -6.61
N GLU A 418 -57.36 43.08 -6.04
CA GLU A 418 -58.79 43.00 -6.40
C GLU A 418 -59.51 44.30 -6.05
N GLY A 419 -59.25 44.87 -4.86
CA GLY A 419 -59.80 46.16 -4.44
C GLY A 419 -59.34 47.36 -5.28
N LYS A 420 -58.15 47.30 -5.90
CA LYS A 420 -57.67 48.31 -6.85
C LYS A 420 -58.33 48.19 -8.23
N ARG A 421 -58.67 46.98 -8.68
CA ARG A 421 -59.41 46.75 -9.93
C ARG A 421 -60.88 47.15 -9.84
N GLN A 422 -61.50 47.08 -8.66
CA GLN A 422 -62.89 47.51 -8.45
C GLN A 422 -63.07 49.04 -8.36
N LYS A 423 -61.97 49.81 -8.29
CA LYS A 423 -61.99 51.29 -8.20
C LYS A 423 -61.48 52.00 -9.47
N GLN A 424 -61.23 51.26 -10.55
CA GLN A 424 -60.88 51.80 -11.87
C GLN A 424 -62.08 51.82 -12.80
#